data_AF-A0A0B6ZKL7-F1
#
_entry.id   AF-A0A0B6ZKL7-F1
#
_cell.length_a   1.000
_cell.length_b   1.000
_cell.length_c   1.000
_cell.angle_alpha   90.00
_cell.angle_beta   90.00
_cell.angle_gamma   90.00
#
_symmetry.space_group_name_H-M   'P 1'
#
loop_
_entity.id
_entity.type
_entity.pdbx_description
1 polymer ?
#
loop_
_entity_poly.entity_id
_entity_poly.type
_entity_poly.pdbx_seq_one_letter_code
_entity_poly.pdbx_strand_id
1 'polypeptide(L)'
;MFGAECWTDHRLIVSKFNLGIKSRQHHQGRKPTKTHSKLGSTTATEHLARDLDGKMQDLQFGQTNVNEDKTTLRDTVCLSIYELIGHTVHKNDDWFDKNIKEIKSIFFLKNMRQQSLPK
;
A
#
# COMPACT_ATOMS: atom_id res chain seq x y z
N MET A 1 -9.47 47.35 -7.03
CA MET A 1 -8.61 47.10 -8.21
C MET A 1 -8.01 45.72 -8.08
N PHE A 2 -8.02 44.98 -9.18
CA PHE A 2 -7.90 43.52 -9.28
C PHE A 2 -6.57 42.98 -8.72
N GLY A 3 -6.66 42.08 -7.72
CA GLY A 3 -5.57 41.22 -7.26
C GLY A 3 -5.43 39.92 -8.08
N ALA A 4 -5.81 39.98 -9.35
CA ALA A 4 -5.57 38.91 -10.32
C ALA A 4 -4.48 39.42 -11.25
N GLU A 5 -3.31 38.77 -11.20
CA GLU A 5 -2.21 38.79 -12.20
C GLU A 5 -0.79 38.78 -11.61
N CYS A 6 -0.60 38.73 -10.28
CA CYS A 6 0.74 38.63 -9.70
C CYS A 6 1.55 37.42 -10.25
N TRP A 7 0.87 36.33 -10.61
CA TRP A 7 1.49 35.16 -11.24
C TRP A 7 1.73 35.31 -12.75
N THR A 8 0.87 36.04 -13.45
CA THR A 8 1.03 36.31 -14.89
C THR A 8 2.22 37.23 -15.11
N ASP A 9 2.34 38.29 -14.31
CA ASP A 9 3.46 39.22 -14.35
C ASP A 9 4.79 38.52 -14.01
N HIS A 10 4.81 37.70 -12.95
CA HIS A 10 5.99 36.89 -12.63
C HIS A 10 6.41 35.95 -13.77
N ARG A 11 5.46 35.31 -14.47
CA ARG A 11 5.77 34.46 -15.63
C ARG A 11 6.31 35.28 -16.80
N LEU A 12 5.75 36.46 -17.06
CA LEU A 12 6.22 37.37 -18.10
C LEU A 12 7.66 37.84 -17.82
N ILE A 13 7.97 38.16 -16.56
CA ILE A 13 9.34 38.49 -16.13
C ILE A 13 10.27 37.30 -16.38
N VAL A 14 9.91 36.09 -15.93
CA VAL A 14 10.75 34.89 -16.14
C VAL A 14 10.97 34.58 -17.62
N SER A 15 9.93 34.69 -18.46
CA SER A 15 10.02 34.39 -19.90
C SER A 15 10.77 35.46 -20.69
N LYS A 16 10.60 36.74 -20.35
CA LYS A 16 11.22 37.86 -21.06
C LYS A 16 12.70 38.01 -20.73
N PHE A 17 13.08 37.72 -19.49
CA PHE A 17 14.46 37.81 -19.03
C PHE A 17 15.21 36.47 -19.06
N ASN A 18 14.57 35.37 -19.49
CA ASN A 18 15.11 34.00 -19.48
C ASN A 18 15.76 33.64 -18.13
N LEU A 19 15.11 34.04 -17.04
CA LEU A 19 15.63 33.82 -15.69
C LEU A 19 15.45 32.36 -15.33
N GLY A 20 16.52 31.57 -15.47
CA GLY A 20 16.58 30.19 -15.02
C GLY A 20 16.57 30.10 -13.50
N ILE A 21 15.41 30.31 -12.87
CA ILE A 21 15.24 30.08 -11.43
C ILE A 21 15.27 28.57 -11.23
N LYS A 22 16.44 28.03 -10.87
CA LYS A 22 16.56 26.63 -10.45
C LYS A 22 15.64 26.45 -9.25
N SER A 23 14.60 25.64 -9.43
CA SER A 23 13.76 25.24 -8.30
C SER A 23 14.67 24.62 -7.25
N ARG A 24 14.47 25.00 -5.98
CA ARG A 24 15.20 24.39 -4.88
C ARG A 24 14.92 22.89 -4.95
N GLN A 25 15.93 22.11 -5.31
CA GLN A 25 15.84 20.66 -5.33
C GLN A 25 15.45 20.25 -3.90
N HIS A 26 14.21 19.82 -3.73
CA HIS A 26 13.79 19.26 -2.47
C HIS A 26 14.63 18.01 -2.31
N HIS A 27 15.59 18.03 -1.37
CA HIS A 27 16.25 16.81 -0.93
C HIS A 27 15.13 15.97 -0.33
N GLN A 28 14.53 15.09 -1.14
CA GLN A 28 13.70 14.02 -0.63
C GLN A 28 14.64 13.27 0.29
N GLY A 29 14.47 13.44 1.61
CA GLY A 29 15.29 12.76 2.61
C GLY A 29 15.35 11.28 2.29
N ARG A 30 16.41 10.59 2.77
CA ARG A 30 16.57 9.15 2.53
C ARG A 30 15.23 8.47 2.76
N LYS A 31 14.69 7.83 1.71
CA LYS A 31 13.44 7.08 1.82
C LYS A 31 13.63 6.10 2.96
N PRO A 32 12.76 6.08 3.99
CA PRO A 32 12.88 5.11 5.05
C PRO A 32 12.82 3.73 4.40
N THR A 33 13.89 2.95 4.56
CA THR A 33 13.89 1.55 4.17
C THR A 33 12.81 0.90 5.04
N LYS A 34 11.69 0.49 4.43
CA LYS A 34 10.64 -0.27 5.13
C LYS A 34 11.18 -1.66 5.43
N THR A 35 12.10 -1.77 6.39
CA THR A 35 12.52 -3.05 6.92
C THR A 35 11.50 -3.43 7.98
N HIS A 36 10.82 -4.56 7.74
CA HIS A 36 10.06 -5.23 8.78
C HIS A 36 11.08 -5.72 9.81
N SER A 37 11.48 -4.86 10.75
CA SER A 37 12.62 -5.08 11.65
C SER A 37 12.51 -6.41 12.42
N LYS A 38 11.28 -6.88 12.66
CA LYS A 38 10.98 -8.16 13.30
C LYS A 38 11.29 -9.38 12.42
N LEU A 39 11.14 -9.27 11.09
CA LEU A 39 11.41 -10.37 10.14
C LEU A 39 12.86 -10.38 9.62
N GLY A 40 13.63 -9.33 9.90
CA GLY A 40 15.04 -9.25 9.50
C GLY A 40 15.98 -10.08 10.37
N SER A 41 15.48 -10.69 11.46
CA SER A 41 16.25 -11.58 12.32
C SER A 41 16.21 -13.01 11.78
N THR A 42 17.38 -13.64 11.58
CA THR A 42 17.50 -15.03 11.12
C THR A 42 16.69 -16.01 11.97
N THR A 43 16.59 -15.76 13.27
CA THR A 43 15.80 -16.60 14.20
C THR A 43 14.30 -16.50 13.96
N ALA A 44 13.79 -15.33 13.59
CA ALA A 44 12.37 -15.14 13.28
C ALA A 44 12.00 -15.82 11.96
N THR A 45 12.90 -15.82 10.97
CA THR A 45 12.68 -16.52 9.70
C THR A 45 12.69 -18.04 9.85
N GLU A 46 13.57 -18.59 10.70
CA GLU A 46 13.60 -20.03 10.98
C GLU A 46 12.36 -20.49 11.75
N HIS A 47 11.90 -19.69 12.72
CA HIS A 47 10.67 -19.97 13.44
C HIS A 47 9.46 -19.96 12.50
N LEU A 48 9.37 -18.96 11.61
CA LEU A 48 8.30 -18.88 10.62
C LEU A 48 8.30 -20.09 9.68
N ALA A 49 9.48 -20.48 9.20
CA ALA A 49 9.61 -21.62 8.29
C ALA A 49 9.13 -22.92 8.96
N ARG A 50 9.50 -23.15 10.23
CA ARG A 50 9.05 -24.31 11.00
C ARG A 50 7.54 -24.30 11.27
N ASP A 51 6.98 -23.15 11.62
CA ASP A 51 5.54 -23.00 11.86
C ASP A 51 4.71 -23.23 10.58
N LEU A 52 5.18 -22.69 9.45
CA LEU A 52 4.54 -22.90 8.16
C LEU A 52 4.65 -24.36 7.69
N ASP A 53 5.80 -25.01 7.88
CA ASP A 53 5.96 -26.41 7.48
C ASP A 53 4.97 -27.33 8.21
N GLY A 54 4.71 -27.08 9.50
CA GLY A 54 3.66 -27.80 10.25
C GLY A 54 2.26 -27.49 9.73
N LYS A 55 1.91 -26.21 9.60
CA LYS A 55 0.57 -25.78 9.13
C LYS A 55 0.28 -26.19 7.67
N MET A 56 1.31 -26.37 6.84
CA MET A 56 1.17 -26.84 5.46
C MET A 56 0.92 -28.34 5.36
N GLN A 57 1.41 -29.15 6.31
CA GLN A 57 1.11 -30.58 6.37
C GLN A 57 -0.36 -30.85 6.73
N ASP A 58 -0.97 -29.96 7.52
CA ASP A 58 -2.38 -30.05 7.89
C ASP A 58 -3.34 -29.57 6.79
N LEU A 59 -2.85 -28.82 5.78
CA LEU A 59 -3.65 -28.34 4.67
C LEU A 59 -3.88 -29.43 3.62
N GLN A 60 -5.14 -29.85 3.48
CA GLN A 60 -5.57 -30.80 2.45
C GLN A 60 -5.83 -30.06 1.14
N PHE A 61 -4.83 -30.01 0.25
CA PHE A 61 -4.98 -29.43 -1.08
C PHE A 61 -5.66 -30.40 -2.05
N GLY A 62 -6.55 -29.91 -2.91
CA GLY A 62 -7.21 -30.70 -3.95
C GLY A 62 -8.55 -31.32 -3.56
N GLN A 63 -9.06 -31.05 -2.34
CA GLN A 63 -10.43 -31.42 -1.95
C GLN A 63 -11.47 -30.36 -2.32
N THR A 64 -11.06 -29.09 -2.51
CA THR A 64 -11.97 -27.98 -2.81
C THR A 64 -11.64 -27.28 -4.14
N ASN A 65 -12.34 -26.20 -4.47
CA ASN A 65 -12.06 -25.42 -5.68
C ASN A 65 -10.64 -24.82 -5.60
N VAL A 66 -9.89 -24.77 -6.70
CA VAL A 66 -8.53 -24.19 -6.78
C VAL A 66 -8.47 -22.77 -6.18
N ASN A 67 -9.56 -22.00 -6.30
CA ASN A 67 -9.63 -20.66 -5.73
C ASN A 67 -9.74 -20.67 -4.19
N GLU A 68 -10.46 -21.65 -3.64
CA GLU A 68 -10.63 -21.85 -2.20
C GLU A 68 -9.33 -22.32 -1.56
N ASP A 69 -8.67 -23.31 -2.15
CA ASP A 69 -7.33 -23.78 -1.76
C ASP A 69 -6.28 -22.66 -1.78
N LYS A 70 -6.38 -21.74 -2.76
CA LYS A 70 -5.49 -20.57 -2.83
C LYS A 70 -5.80 -19.56 -1.72
N THR A 71 -7.07 -19.37 -1.37
CA THR A 71 -7.44 -18.46 -0.27
C THR A 71 -7.02 -19.02 1.09
N THR A 72 -7.21 -20.32 1.33
CA THR A 72 -6.81 -20.96 2.58
C THR A 72 -5.31 -20.89 2.78
N LEU A 73 -4.51 -21.20 1.76
CA LEU A 73 -3.05 -21.03 1.80
C LEU A 73 -2.63 -19.59 2.12
N ARG A 74 -3.28 -18.61 1.49
CA ARG A 74 -2.96 -17.20 1.73
C ARG A 74 -3.25 -16.84 3.18
N ASP A 75 -4.42 -17.23 3.68
CA ASP A 75 -4.88 -16.86 5.01
C ASP A 75 -4.03 -17.52 6.09
N THR A 76 -3.65 -18.80 5.93
CA THR A 76 -2.74 -19.47 6.87
C THR A 76 -1.37 -18.82 6.93
N VAL A 77 -0.78 -18.49 5.78
CA VAL A 77 0.51 -17.78 5.73
C VAL A 77 0.39 -16.40 6.38
N CYS A 78 -0.67 -15.66 6.07
CA CYS A 78 -0.90 -14.35 6.67
C CYS A 78 -1.08 -14.44 8.19
N LEU A 79 -1.82 -15.42 8.71
CA LEU A 79 -2.02 -15.63 10.13
C LEU A 79 -0.73 -16.01 10.87
N SER A 80 0.07 -16.93 10.33
CA SER A 80 1.39 -17.28 10.90
C SER A 80 2.33 -16.08 10.99
N ILE A 81 2.38 -15.27 9.93
CA ILE A 81 3.17 -14.05 9.93
C ILE A 81 2.61 -13.04 10.94
N TYR A 82 1.28 -12.98 11.07
CA TYR A 82 0.60 -12.11 12.02
C TYR A 82 0.90 -12.47 13.48
N GLU A 83 0.89 -13.77 13.80
CA GLU A 83 1.26 -14.30 15.12
C GLU A 83 2.72 -13.98 15.46
N LEU A 84 3.63 -14.13 14.49
CA LEU A 84 5.06 -13.90 14.68
C LEU A 84 5.42 -12.41 14.84
N ILE A 85 4.91 -11.55 13.96
CA ILE A 85 5.21 -10.12 13.98
C ILE A 85 4.41 -9.41 15.08
N GLY A 86 3.22 -9.91 15.41
CA GLY A 86 2.26 -9.28 16.30
C GLY A 86 1.60 -8.02 15.69
N HIS A 87 0.66 -7.43 16.44
CA HIS A 87 -0.02 -6.22 16.01
C HIS A 87 0.95 -5.04 15.90
N THR A 88 1.00 -4.43 14.72
CA THR A 88 1.46 -3.04 14.62
C THR A 88 0.25 -2.20 15.01
N VAL A 89 0.22 -1.69 16.24
CA VAL A 89 -0.83 -0.75 16.66
C VAL A 89 -0.73 0.46 15.74
N HIS A 90 -1.71 0.59 14.84
CA HIS A 90 -1.81 1.71 13.93
C HIS A 90 -2.03 2.96 14.77
N LYS A 91 -0.97 3.76 14.98
CA LYS A 91 -1.02 4.90 15.92
C LYS A 91 -1.80 6.09 15.38
N ASN A 92 -2.01 6.16 14.07
CA ASN A 92 -2.66 7.28 13.42
C ASN A 92 -3.84 6.76 12.61
N ASP A 93 -5.07 6.88 13.12
CA ASP A 93 -6.26 6.74 12.29
C ASP A 93 -6.29 7.90 11.29
N ASP A 94 -5.88 7.64 10.05
CA ASP A 94 -5.90 8.66 9.02
C ASP A 94 -7.29 8.77 8.39
N TRP A 95 -7.45 9.72 7.47
CA TRP A 95 -8.75 9.94 6.81
C TRP A 95 -9.22 8.68 6.04
N PHE A 96 -8.31 7.84 5.53
CA PHE A 96 -8.69 6.63 4.80
C PHE A 96 -9.25 5.55 5.72
N ASP A 97 -8.69 5.39 6.92
CA ASP A 97 -9.17 4.41 7.90
C ASP A 97 -10.63 4.69 8.30
N LYS A 98 -10.95 5.98 8.51
CA LYS A 98 -12.31 6.43 8.86
C LYS A 98 -13.31 6.22 7.72
N ASN A 99 -12.86 6.30 6.47
CA ASN A 99 -13.72 6.24 5.28
C ASN A 99 -13.62 4.90 4.52
N ILE A 100 -13.01 3.87 5.12
CA ILE A 100 -12.75 2.58 4.46
C ILE A 100 -14.02 1.94 3.88
N LYS A 101 -15.17 2.10 4.55
CA LYS A 101 -16.46 1.55 4.11
C LYS A 101 -16.94 2.24 2.83
N GLU A 102 -16.85 3.56 2.79
CA GLU A 102 -17.25 4.37 1.64
C GLU A 102 -16.32 4.09 0.45
N ILE A 103 -15.01 4.04 0.68
CA ILE A 103 -14.01 3.71 -0.34
C ILE A 103 -14.29 2.34 -0.96
N LYS A 104 -14.56 1.31 -0.14
CA LYS A 104 -14.90 -0.03 -0.62
C LYS A 104 -16.18 -0.02 -1.46
N SER A 105 -17.18 0.77 -1.05
CA SER A 105 -18.44 0.87 -1.79
C SER A 105 -18.24 1.50 -3.18
N ILE A 106 -17.44 2.57 -3.27
CA ILE A 106 -17.11 3.25 -4.52
C ILE A 106 -16.33 2.30 -5.44
N PHE A 107 -15.39 1.54 -4.87
CA PHE A 107 -14.59 0.58 -5.63
C PHE A 107 -15.45 -0.56 -6.21
N PHE A 108 -16.38 -1.08 -5.41
CA PHE A 108 -17.34 -2.08 -5.85
C PHE A 108 -18.20 -1.58 -7.02
N LEU A 109 -18.77 -0.36 -6.89
CA LEU A 109 -19.56 0.27 -7.94
C LEU A 109 -18.76 0.49 -9.23
N LYS A 110 -17.49 0.91 -9.10
CA LYS A 110 -16.59 1.07 -10.24
C LYS A 110 -16.34 -0.25 -10.95
N ASN A 111 -16.05 -1.33 -10.22
CA ASN A 111 -15.79 -2.64 -10.81
C ASN A 111 -17.02 -3.20 -11.53
N MET A 112 -18.21 -3.02 -10.96
CA MET A 112 -19.47 -3.38 -11.62
C MET A 112 -19.67 -2.62 -12.94
N ARG A 113 -19.39 -1.32 -12.95
CA ARG A 113 -19.49 -0.50 -14.18
C ARG A 113 -18.51 -0.96 -15.26
N GLN A 114 -17.28 -1.33 -14.87
CA GLN A 114 -16.26 -1.80 -15.81
C GLN A 114 -16.59 -3.16 -16.43
N GLN A 115 -17.32 -4.03 -15.72
CA GLN A 115 -17.77 -5.31 -16.28
C GLN A 115 -18.97 -5.18 -17.23
N SER A 116 -19.73 -4.08 -17.12
CA SER A 116 -20.89 -3.79 -17.98
C SER A 116 -20.56 -3.10 -19.31
N LEU A 117 -19.30 -2.71 -19.54
CA LEU A 117 -18.86 -2.12 -20.81
C LEU A 117 -18.45 -3.23 -21.78
N PRO A 118 -19.07 -3.33 -22.98
CA PRO A 118 -18.60 -4.26 -24.01
C PRO A 118 -17.18 -3.87 -24.45
N LYS A 119 -16.33 -4.88 -24.71
CA LYS A 119 -14.99 -4.72 -25.30
C LYS A 119 -15.07 -4.19 -26.73
#